data_AF-A0A6J4CVJ5-F1
#
_entry.id   AF-A0A6J4CVJ5-F1
#
_cell.length_a   1.000
_cell.length_b   1.000
_cell.length_c   1.000
_cell.angle_alpha   90.00
_cell.angle_beta   90.00
_cell.angle_gamma   90.00
#
_symmetry.space_group_name_H-M   'P 1'
#
loop_
_entity.id
_entity.type
_entity.pdbx_description
1 polymer ?
#
loop_
_entity_poly.entity_id
_entity_poly.type
_entity_poly.pdbx_seq_one_letter_code
_entity_poly.pdbx_strand_id
1 'polypeptide(L)'
;MLNKKRLERIFKYNLIYANTRGKLMRYESAPPIAGSSNGDGWYYVFHSRHDSAARHLAFDNVCLPRKHPFWQNHTPPLDWGCRCELQMWSERQIKAKRIAVTQNIPQEGGTQAGGFERDNNKFLASFFKNKLATYAGNSKATSLLKGVLQNIASKKARFKSLIRLSQNGGSLRFGNLDSLPITLKSETLKANPANDLFDFFLAKEVLDNPLLMATHRDTRKLVGQKLGRWYELEIQGTELVSLEHFKEAPDLKEGFKLERLDFDKLAQRLQNEKPYPFTQRVLATIKSALSLLNLDEKQERHVLDSPNYKQGRSYYTKAPSIEEVREWIAQTAAIQGEKRIWDKKLIIEHPDFEGIVMPFGGIKEKTKTNFSKVHFSKRGIHIVPFLEGKHD
;
A
#
# COMPACT_ATOMS: atom_id res chain seq x y z
N MET A 1 23.88 -7.49 -22.78
CA MET A 1 22.73 -7.90 -21.95
C MET A 1 23.15 -9.00 -20.98
N LEU A 2 22.57 -9.09 -19.78
CA LEU A 2 22.83 -10.20 -18.86
C LEU A 2 22.18 -11.49 -19.40
N ASN A 3 22.92 -12.60 -19.42
CA ASN A 3 22.43 -13.93 -19.82
C ASN A 3 21.30 -14.42 -18.87
N LYS A 4 20.30 -15.14 -19.41
CA LYS A 4 19.16 -15.75 -18.69
C LYS A 4 19.55 -16.52 -17.42
N LYS A 5 20.53 -17.41 -17.48
CA LYS A 5 21.04 -18.18 -16.31
C LYS A 5 21.57 -17.26 -15.21
N ARG A 6 22.23 -16.16 -15.59
CA ARG A 6 22.74 -15.17 -14.63
C ARG A 6 21.58 -14.41 -13.97
N LEU A 7 20.55 -14.03 -14.74
CA LEU A 7 19.34 -13.42 -14.22
C LEU A 7 18.60 -14.35 -13.25
N GLU A 8 18.43 -15.62 -13.61
CA GLU A 8 17.80 -16.63 -12.74
C GLU A 8 18.57 -16.82 -11.43
N ARG A 9 19.90 -16.87 -11.48
CA ARG A 9 20.74 -17.01 -10.27
C ARG A 9 20.61 -15.79 -9.36
N ILE A 10 20.61 -14.57 -9.93
CA ILE A 10 20.37 -13.33 -9.18
C ILE A 10 18.98 -13.34 -8.54
N PHE A 11 17.95 -13.72 -9.31
CA PHE A 11 16.58 -13.78 -8.84
C PHE A 11 16.42 -14.78 -7.68
N LYS A 12 16.91 -16.02 -7.83
CA LYS A 12 16.85 -17.06 -6.79
C LYS A 12 17.57 -16.61 -5.51
N TYR A 13 18.75 -16.01 -5.64
CA TYR A 13 19.47 -15.51 -4.48
C TYR A 13 18.71 -14.38 -3.76
N ASN A 14 18.18 -13.40 -4.50
CA ASN A 14 17.38 -12.32 -3.92
C ASN A 14 16.12 -12.85 -3.23
N LEU A 15 15.48 -13.89 -3.77
CA LEU A 15 14.33 -14.55 -3.17
C LEU A 15 14.68 -15.20 -1.83
N ILE A 16 15.79 -15.96 -1.77
CA ILE A 16 16.30 -16.55 -0.53
C ILE A 16 16.59 -15.46 0.51
N TYR A 17 17.29 -14.40 0.12
CA TYR A 17 17.61 -13.28 0.99
C TYR A 17 16.36 -12.60 1.57
N ALA A 18 15.37 -12.31 0.71
CA ALA A 18 14.11 -11.71 1.12
C ALA A 18 13.31 -12.62 2.07
N ASN A 19 13.27 -13.93 1.78
CA ASN A 19 12.63 -14.92 2.64
C ASN A 19 13.30 -15.02 4.01
N THR A 20 14.65 -15.08 4.06
CA THR A 20 15.39 -15.01 5.31
C THR A 20 15.03 -13.74 6.08
N ARG A 21 14.98 -12.59 5.42
CA ARG A 21 14.64 -11.31 6.08
C ARG A 21 13.28 -11.36 6.76
N GLY A 22 12.24 -11.80 6.03
CA GLY A 22 10.90 -11.92 6.58
C GLY A 22 10.81 -12.97 7.69
N LYS A 23 11.55 -14.08 7.57
CA LYS A 23 11.63 -15.12 8.60
C LYS A 23 12.26 -14.60 9.89
N LEU A 24 13.40 -13.89 9.78
CA LEU A 24 14.06 -13.32 10.95
C LEU A 24 13.25 -12.22 11.62
N MET A 25 12.57 -11.36 10.87
CA MET A 25 11.66 -10.36 11.48
C MET A 25 10.62 -11.02 12.38
N ARG A 26 10.02 -12.12 11.94
CA ARG A 26 9.08 -12.91 12.77
C ARG A 26 9.75 -13.57 13.98
N TYR A 27 10.97 -14.07 13.78
CA TYR A 27 11.71 -14.73 14.86
C TYR A 27 12.18 -13.76 15.92
N GLU A 28 12.63 -12.57 15.54
CA GLU A 28 13.09 -11.52 16.45
C GLU A 28 11.91 -10.85 17.19
N SER A 29 10.73 -10.79 16.57
CA SER A 29 9.50 -10.27 17.21
C SER A 29 8.85 -11.25 18.19
N ALA A 30 9.29 -12.51 18.25
CA ALA A 30 8.70 -13.49 19.16
C ALA A 30 8.97 -13.10 20.63
N PRO A 31 7.94 -13.07 21.50
CA PRO A 31 8.12 -12.72 22.90
C PRO A 31 8.90 -13.82 23.64
N PRO A 32 9.66 -13.48 24.69
CA PRO A 32 10.32 -14.46 25.54
C PRO A 32 9.34 -15.48 26.13
N ILE A 33 9.81 -16.72 26.33
CA ILE A 33 9.03 -17.75 27.03
C ILE A 33 9.35 -17.68 28.53
N ALA A 34 8.31 -17.45 29.35
CA ALA A 34 8.42 -17.40 30.80
C ALA A 34 8.98 -18.72 31.37
N GLY A 35 9.86 -18.61 32.38
CA GLY A 35 10.47 -19.77 33.03
C GLY A 35 11.52 -20.51 32.20
N SER A 36 11.95 -19.95 31.06
CA SER A 36 13.03 -20.52 30.25
C SER A 36 14.39 -20.38 30.92
N SER A 37 15.27 -21.35 30.69
CA SER A 37 16.57 -21.44 31.36
C SER A 37 17.54 -20.31 31.00
N ASN A 38 17.35 -19.67 29.84
CA ASN A 38 18.20 -18.60 29.32
C ASN A 38 17.50 -17.23 29.29
N GLY A 39 16.31 -17.12 29.91
CA GLY A 39 15.51 -15.89 29.95
C GLY A 39 14.80 -15.50 28.64
N ASP A 40 14.98 -16.27 27.56
CA ASP A 40 14.36 -16.02 26.24
C ASP A 40 13.51 -17.20 25.75
N GLY A 41 13.98 -18.43 25.98
CA GLY A 41 13.32 -19.68 25.63
C GLY A 41 13.37 -20.06 24.16
N TRP A 42 14.01 -19.26 23.32
CA TRP A 42 14.16 -19.52 21.88
C TRP A 42 15.59 -19.85 21.49
N TYR A 43 15.71 -20.81 20.58
CA TYR A 43 16.96 -21.28 20.01
C TYR A 43 16.88 -21.20 18.49
N TYR A 44 18.01 -20.90 17.86
CA TYR A 44 18.19 -21.06 16.44
C TYR A 44 18.98 -22.32 16.15
N VAL A 45 18.57 -23.04 15.10
CA VAL A 45 19.24 -24.21 14.57
C VAL A 45 19.59 -23.95 13.11
N PHE A 46 20.87 -24.05 12.79
CA PHE A 46 21.38 -23.90 11.43
C PHE A 46 21.27 -25.23 10.67
N HIS A 47 20.75 -25.17 9.45
CA HIS A 47 20.64 -26.31 8.56
C HIS A 47 21.38 -26.04 7.25
N SER A 48 22.44 -26.81 7.01
CA SER A 48 23.17 -26.80 5.75
C SER A 48 22.49 -27.70 4.71
N ARG A 49 22.93 -27.60 3.45
CA ARG A 49 22.61 -28.60 2.44
C ARG A 49 23.61 -29.74 2.57
N HIS A 50 23.21 -30.97 2.21
CA HIS A 50 24.08 -32.15 2.23
C HIS A 50 24.36 -32.69 0.83
N ASP A 51 24.28 -31.85 -0.19
CA ASP A 51 24.67 -32.22 -1.56
C ASP A 51 26.14 -31.86 -1.84
N SER A 52 26.65 -32.29 -2.99
CA SER A 52 28.03 -32.04 -3.41
C SER A 52 28.38 -30.55 -3.57
N ALA A 53 27.40 -29.65 -3.57
CA ALA A 53 27.58 -28.20 -3.63
C ALA A 53 27.35 -27.51 -2.27
N ALA A 54 27.35 -28.27 -1.17
CA ALA A 54 27.27 -27.74 0.18
C ALA A 54 28.56 -27.02 0.58
N ARG A 55 28.43 -25.83 1.18
CA ARG A 55 29.59 -24.99 1.58
C ARG A 55 29.70 -24.73 3.08
N HIS A 56 28.63 -24.97 3.83
CA HIS A 56 28.54 -24.60 5.25
C HIS A 56 28.20 -25.80 6.13
N LEU A 57 28.68 -27.00 5.74
CA LEU A 57 28.47 -28.24 6.51
C LEU A 57 28.99 -28.14 7.94
N ALA A 58 30.06 -27.35 8.16
CA ALA A 58 30.62 -27.10 9.49
C ALA A 58 29.64 -26.43 10.47
N PHE A 59 28.60 -25.77 9.96
CA PHE A 59 27.57 -25.12 10.79
C PHE A 59 26.29 -25.96 10.91
N ASP A 60 26.23 -27.12 10.28
CA ASP A 60 25.03 -27.95 10.31
C ASP A 60 24.73 -28.41 11.74
N ASN A 61 23.46 -28.27 12.13
CA ASN A 61 22.96 -28.54 13.48
C ASN A 61 23.57 -27.69 14.60
N VAL A 62 24.27 -26.58 14.27
CA VAL A 62 24.63 -25.59 15.30
C VAL A 62 23.32 -25.05 15.90
N CYS A 63 23.13 -25.35 17.19
CA CYS A 63 21.97 -25.01 17.98
C CYS A 63 22.39 -24.11 19.13
N LEU A 64 22.03 -22.83 19.06
CA LEU A 64 22.41 -21.82 20.05
C LEU A 64 21.21 -20.94 20.43
N PRO A 65 21.21 -20.33 21.63
CA PRO A 65 20.19 -19.35 22.00
C PRO A 65 19.99 -18.28 20.92
N ARG A 66 18.74 -17.84 20.70
CA ARG A 66 18.39 -16.84 19.68
C ARG A 66 19.24 -15.57 19.76
N LYS A 67 19.55 -15.12 20.98
CA LYS A 67 20.32 -13.89 21.26
C LYS A 67 21.84 -14.10 21.29
N HIS A 68 22.33 -15.29 20.96
CA HIS A 68 23.76 -15.58 20.98
C HIS A 68 24.53 -14.76 19.91
N PRO A 69 25.70 -14.15 20.23
CA PRO A 69 26.46 -13.32 19.30
C PRO A 69 26.88 -14.00 17.98
N PHE A 70 27.07 -15.33 18.00
CA PHE A 70 27.34 -16.14 16.81
C PHE A 70 26.41 -15.81 15.62
N TRP A 71 25.12 -15.56 15.89
CA TRP A 71 24.15 -15.28 14.84
C TRP A 71 24.31 -13.90 14.19
N GLN A 72 25.16 -13.01 14.69
CA GLN A 72 25.42 -11.71 14.05
C GLN A 72 26.07 -11.88 12.67
N ASN A 73 26.97 -12.87 12.54
CA ASN A 73 27.71 -13.17 11.32
C ASN A 73 27.54 -14.62 10.84
N HIS A 74 26.69 -15.45 11.46
CA HIS A 74 26.42 -16.83 11.02
C HIS A 74 24.93 -17.07 10.70
N THR A 75 24.22 -16.02 10.30
CA THR A 75 22.84 -16.14 9.79
C THR A 75 22.85 -16.38 8.28
N PRO A 76 22.30 -17.48 7.77
CA PRO A 76 22.22 -17.73 6.34
C PRO A 76 21.20 -16.82 5.63
N PRO A 77 21.42 -16.40 4.37
CA PRO A 77 22.54 -16.79 3.51
C PRO A 77 23.88 -16.22 3.96
N LEU A 78 24.94 -17.03 4.01
CA LEU A 78 26.27 -16.58 4.44
C LEU A 78 27.09 -15.97 3.30
N ASP A 79 26.80 -16.33 2.06
CA ASP A 79 27.54 -15.91 0.89
C ASP A 79 26.67 -16.01 -0.39
N TRP A 80 27.20 -15.55 -1.51
CA TRP A 80 26.50 -15.61 -2.78
C TRP A 80 26.18 -17.05 -3.21
N GLY A 81 24.89 -17.36 -3.31
CA GLY A 81 24.41 -18.71 -3.67
C GLY A 81 24.29 -19.68 -2.49
N CYS A 82 24.39 -19.20 -1.25
CA CYS A 82 24.05 -19.97 -0.07
C CYS A 82 22.59 -20.47 -0.16
N ARG A 83 22.38 -21.73 0.24
CA ARG A 83 21.07 -22.40 0.26
C ARG A 83 20.72 -22.94 1.65
N CYS A 84 21.45 -22.52 2.66
CA CYS A 84 21.27 -22.97 4.04
C CYS A 84 20.10 -22.22 4.67
N GLU A 85 19.54 -22.79 5.74
CA GLU A 85 18.37 -22.26 6.42
C GLU A 85 18.62 -22.11 7.90
N LEU A 86 17.94 -21.15 8.51
CA LEU A 86 17.90 -20.98 9.96
C LEU A 86 16.49 -21.29 10.44
N GLN A 87 16.33 -22.19 11.40
CA GLN A 87 15.04 -22.50 12.02
C GLN A 87 15.03 -22.04 13.48
N MET A 88 13.87 -21.62 13.97
CA MET A 88 13.67 -21.27 15.37
C MET A 88 12.83 -22.32 16.08
N TRP A 89 13.28 -22.74 17.25
CA TRP A 89 12.61 -23.73 18.10
C TRP A 89 12.58 -23.23 19.54
N SER A 90 11.52 -23.55 20.28
CA SER A 90 11.48 -23.29 21.72
C SER A 90 12.35 -24.28 22.49
N GLU A 91 12.76 -23.92 23.71
CA GLU A 91 13.52 -24.80 24.60
C GLU A 91 12.83 -26.15 24.81
N ARG A 92 11.49 -26.15 24.94
CA ARG A 92 10.69 -27.38 25.02
C ARG A 92 10.81 -28.23 23.77
N GLN A 93 10.81 -27.61 22.58
CA GLN A 93 10.96 -28.33 21.31
C GLN A 93 12.37 -28.87 21.13
N ILE A 94 13.40 -28.13 21.53
CA ILE A 94 14.80 -28.59 21.53
C ILE A 94 14.93 -29.85 22.40
N LYS A 95 14.38 -29.83 23.63
CA LYS A 95 14.35 -30.99 24.53
C LYS A 95 13.57 -32.17 23.94
N ALA A 96 12.36 -31.94 23.44
CA ALA A 96 11.52 -32.99 22.86
C ALA A 96 12.14 -33.64 21.61
N LYS A 97 12.83 -32.85 20.78
CA LYS A 97 13.54 -33.33 19.58
C LYS A 97 14.93 -33.90 19.89
N ARG A 98 15.37 -33.86 21.15
CA ARG A 98 16.71 -34.29 21.59
C ARG A 98 17.84 -33.60 20.82
N ILE A 99 17.65 -32.32 20.48
CA ILE A 99 18.68 -31.50 19.86
C ILE A 99 19.60 -31.00 20.97
N ALA A 100 20.89 -31.30 20.86
CA ALA A 100 21.88 -30.82 21.83
C ALA A 100 22.22 -29.34 21.56
N VAL A 101 22.26 -28.53 22.61
CA VAL A 101 22.80 -27.16 22.52
C VAL A 101 24.31 -27.26 22.27
N THR A 102 24.78 -26.61 21.22
CA THR A 102 26.17 -26.69 20.77
C THR A 102 27.10 -26.08 21.81
N GLN A 103 28.04 -26.88 22.32
CA GLN A 103 29.07 -26.43 23.26
C GLN A 103 30.31 -25.91 22.53
N ASN A 104 30.80 -26.69 21.57
CA ASN A 104 31.96 -26.34 20.75
C ASN A 104 31.50 -25.55 19.53
N ILE A 105 31.42 -24.23 19.69
CA ILE A 105 30.95 -23.33 18.64
C ILE A 105 32.04 -23.20 17.56
N PRO A 106 31.72 -23.45 16.27
CA PRO A 106 32.64 -23.19 15.17
C PRO A 106 33.10 -21.72 15.18
N GLN A 107 34.42 -21.49 15.19
CA GLN A 107 35.01 -20.15 15.27
C GLN A 107 35.33 -19.55 13.90
N GLU A 108 35.47 -20.39 12.87
CA GLU A 108 35.86 -19.97 11.53
C GLU A 108 34.67 -19.96 10.55
N GLY A 109 34.75 -19.07 9.57
CA GLY A 109 33.72 -18.83 8.57
C GLY A 109 32.72 -17.74 8.99
N GLY A 110 31.56 -17.72 8.33
CA GLY A 110 30.50 -16.73 8.54
C GLY A 110 30.14 -15.92 7.30
N THR A 111 29.50 -14.77 7.50
CA THR A 111 28.97 -13.89 6.45
C THR A 111 30.12 -13.31 5.61
N GLN A 112 30.15 -13.67 4.34
CA GLN A 112 31.08 -13.17 3.33
C GLN A 112 30.38 -12.19 2.36
N ALA A 113 31.04 -11.86 1.25
CA ALA A 113 30.47 -11.04 0.20
C ALA A 113 29.16 -11.63 -0.33
N GLY A 114 28.07 -10.86 -0.25
CA GLY A 114 26.74 -11.35 -0.57
C GLY A 114 26.21 -12.32 0.48
N GLY A 115 26.56 -12.16 1.75
CA GLY A 115 25.84 -12.76 2.87
C GLY A 115 24.79 -11.82 3.45
N PHE A 116 24.03 -12.33 4.42
CA PHE A 116 22.93 -11.65 5.07
C PHE A 116 23.41 -10.60 6.07
N GLU A 117 22.94 -9.37 5.89
CA GLU A 117 23.13 -8.29 6.85
C GLU A 117 21.85 -8.10 7.67
N ARG A 118 21.95 -8.34 8.98
CA ARG A 118 20.82 -8.25 9.92
C ARG A 118 20.42 -6.82 10.19
N ASP A 119 21.36 -5.88 10.22
CA ASP A 119 21.04 -4.47 10.40
C ASP A 119 20.52 -3.86 9.08
N ASN A 120 19.25 -3.48 9.07
CA ASN A 120 18.60 -2.87 7.91
C ASN A 120 19.33 -1.61 7.40
N ASN A 121 19.77 -0.75 8.32
CA ASN A 121 20.41 0.51 7.98
C ASN A 121 21.80 0.25 7.38
N LYS A 122 22.56 -0.65 7.99
CA LYS A 122 23.88 -1.06 7.49
C LYS A 122 23.77 -1.76 6.14
N PHE A 123 22.75 -2.60 5.94
CA PHE A 123 22.44 -3.23 4.66
C PHE A 123 22.18 -2.18 3.59
N LEU A 124 21.25 -1.26 3.84
CA LEU A 124 20.88 -0.22 2.88
C LEU A 124 22.09 0.68 2.54
N ALA A 125 22.85 1.10 3.55
CA ALA A 125 24.06 1.90 3.33
C ALA A 125 25.08 1.17 2.44
N SER A 126 25.36 -0.10 2.74
CA SER A 126 26.28 -0.93 1.98
C SER A 126 25.76 -1.19 0.56
N PHE A 127 24.47 -1.44 0.41
CA PHE A 127 23.80 -1.64 -0.88
C PHE A 127 23.99 -0.42 -1.79
N PHE A 128 23.62 0.77 -1.31
CA PHE A 128 23.74 1.99 -2.13
C PHE A 128 25.21 2.32 -2.45
N LYS A 129 26.12 2.16 -1.47
CA LYS A 129 27.57 2.33 -1.68
C LYS A 129 28.07 1.42 -2.81
N ASN A 130 27.77 0.13 -2.72
CA ASN A 130 28.22 -0.85 -3.71
C ASN A 130 27.61 -0.63 -5.09
N LYS A 131 26.31 -0.27 -5.16
CA LYS A 131 25.64 0.02 -6.44
C LYS A 131 26.19 1.28 -7.10
N LEU A 132 26.45 2.34 -6.34
CA LEU A 132 27.06 3.56 -6.87
C LEU A 132 28.47 3.28 -7.41
N ALA A 133 29.28 2.50 -6.70
CA ALA A 133 30.61 2.10 -7.17
C ALA A 133 30.53 1.25 -8.46
N THR A 134 29.64 0.25 -8.48
CA THR A 134 29.44 -0.64 -9.65
C THR A 134 29.03 0.14 -10.90
N TYR A 135 28.21 1.18 -10.74
CA TYR A 135 27.69 1.98 -11.85
C TYR A 135 28.41 3.32 -12.03
N ALA A 136 29.62 3.50 -11.49
CA ALA A 136 30.34 4.78 -11.54
C ALA A 136 30.45 5.37 -12.97
N GLY A 137 30.65 4.52 -13.99
CA GLY A 137 30.68 4.92 -15.40
C GLY A 137 29.33 5.14 -16.08
N ASN A 138 28.19 5.01 -15.37
CA ASN A 138 26.84 5.18 -15.92
C ASN A 138 26.12 6.35 -15.23
N SER A 139 26.12 7.51 -15.88
CA SER A 139 25.55 8.76 -15.36
C SER A 139 24.04 8.65 -15.08
N LYS A 140 23.29 7.98 -15.95
CA LYS A 140 21.84 7.79 -15.77
C LYS A 140 21.53 6.93 -14.53
N ALA A 141 22.22 5.79 -14.38
CA ALA A 141 22.01 4.89 -13.24
C ALA A 141 22.43 5.54 -11.92
N THR A 142 23.56 6.23 -11.90
CA THR A 142 24.03 6.95 -10.70
C THR A 142 23.13 8.11 -10.33
N SER A 143 22.60 8.86 -11.29
CA SER A 143 21.60 9.91 -11.04
C SER A 143 20.33 9.35 -10.39
N LEU A 144 19.81 8.24 -10.89
CA LEU A 144 18.63 7.59 -10.31
C LEU A 144 18.89 7.12 -8.87
N LEU A 145 20.03 6.48 -8.62
CA LEU A 145 20.42 6.03 -7.26
C LEU A 145 20.58 7.20 -6.29
N LYS A 146 21.22 8.30 -6.73
CA LYS A 146 21.36 9.54 -5.95
C LYS A 146 19.99 10.15 -5.65
N GLY A 147 19.07 10.17 -6.62
CA GLY A 147 17.70 10.63 -6.42
C GLY A 147 16.95 9.83 -5.35
N VAL A 148 17.13 8.50 -5.31
CA VAL A 148 16.55 7.66 -4.24
C VAL A 148 17.13 8.02 -2.87
N LEU A 149 18.46 8.19 -2.77
CA LEU A 149 19.12 8.60 -1.52
C LEU A 149 18.64 9.97 -1.04
N GLN A 150 18.49 10.93 -1.95
CA GLN A 150 17.93 12.25 -1.65
C GLN A 150 16.49 12.13 -1.12
N ASN A 151 15.64 11.33 -1.77
CA ASN A 151 14.27 11.11 -1.30
C ASN A 151 14.23 10.52 0.12
N ILE A 152 15.08 9.53 0.40
CA ILE A 152 15.23 8.93 1.74
C ILE A 152 15.67 9.99 2.75
N ALA A 153 16.66 10.81 2.42
CA ALA A 153 17.15 11.87 3.29
C ALA A 153 16.05 12.91 3.59
N SER A 154 15.30 13.35 2.58
CA SER A 154 14.17 14.28 2.75
C SER A 154 13.07 13.68 3.63
N LYS A 155 12.70 12.41 3.43
CA LYS A 155 11.73 11.71 4.28
C LYS A 155 12.21 11.61 5.73
N LYS A 156 13.49 11.29 5.96
CA LYS A 156 14.08 11.24 7.30
C LYS A 156 14.10 12.61 7.97
N ALA A 157 14.45 13.67 7.24
CA ALA A 157 14.42 15.03 7.75
C ALA A 157 13.01 15.46 8.16
N ARG A 158 12.01 15.15 7.33
CA ARG A 158 10.59 15.39 7.62
C ARG A 158 10.12 14.65 8.88
N PHE A 159 10.48 13.38 9.04
CA PHE A 159 10.09 12.65 10.25
C PHE A 159 10.77 13.23 11.50
N LYS A 160 12.03 13.64 11.40
CA LYS A 160 12.74 14.33 12.48
C LYS A 160 12.11 15.66 12.87
N SER A 161 11.56 16.43 11.92
CA SER A 161 10.86 17.67 12.27
C SER A 161 9.56 17.41 13.04
N LEU A 162 8.85 16.32 12.75
CA LEU A 162 7.68 15.90 13.54
C LEU A 162 8.07 15.50 14.97
N ILE A 163 9.18 14.76 15.13
CA ILE A 163 9.71 14.42 16.47
C ILE A 163 10.04 15.70 17.25
N ARG A 164 10.74 16.66 16.64
CA ARG A 164 11.08 17.94 17.28
C ARG A 164 9.83 18.73 17.68
N LEU A 165 8.83 18.79 16.81
CA LEU A 165 7.55 19.46 17.14
C LEU A 165 6.84 18.80 18.31
N SER A 166 6.84 17.47 18.35
CA SER A 166 6.24 16.69 19.45
C SER A 166 6.93 16.95 20.79
N GLN A 167 8.26 17.08 20.78
CA GLN A 167 9.09 17.29 21.97
C GLN A 167 9.11 18.75 22.45
N ASN A 168 9.26 19.70 21.52
CA ASN A 168 9.54 21.09 21.84
C ASN A 168 8.30 22.00 21.80
N GLY A 169 7.19 21.50 21.25
CA GLY A 169 6.00 22.31 21.01
C GLY A 169 6.16 23.29 19.83
N GLY A 170 5.18 24.17 19.66
CA GLY A 170 5.18 25.24 18.66
C GLY A 170 4.49 24.86 17.35
N SER A 171 5.06 25.29 16.22
CA SER A 171 4.53 25.02 14.89
C SER A 171 5.63 24.73 13.88
N LEU A 172 5.29 24.03 12.80
CA LEU A 172 6.18 23.84 11.65
C LEU A 172 5.42 23.98 10.34
N ARG A 173 6.15 24.32 9.27
CA ARG A 173 5.62 24.22 7.91
C ARG A 173 5.43 22.75 7.57
N PHE A 174 4.19 22.30 7.54
CA PHE A 174 3.84 20.92 7.26
C PHE A 174 4.07 20.64 5.78
N GLY A 175 3.54 21.50 4.90
CA GLY A 175 3.63 21.32 3.46
C GLY A 175 3.03 22.47 2.68
N ASN A 176 2.67 22.17 1.42
CA ASN A 176 1.84 23.05 0.61
C ASN A 176 0.63 22.26 0.11
N LEU A 177 -0.55 22.86 0.11
CA LEU A 177 -1.69 22.43 -0.69
C LEU A 177 -1.69 23.29 -1.95
N ASP A 178 -1.34 22.71 -3.08
CA ASP A 178 -1.03 23.45 -4.31
C ASP A 178 0.07 24.50 -4.03
N SER A 179 -0.24 25.81 -4.07
CA SER A 179 0.69 26.89 -3.70
C SER A 179 0.54 27.38 -2.26
N LEU A 180 -0.50 26.95 -1.53
CA LEU A 180 -0.82 27.44 -0.20
C LEU A 180 0.05 26.73 0.87
N PRO A 181 0.89 27.45 1.62
CA PRO A 181 1.66 26.83 2.70
C PRO A 181 0.74 26.41 3.84
N ILE A 182 0.88 25.17 4.29
CA ILE A 182 0.12 24.60 5.40
C ILE A 182 1.04 24.42 6.60
N THR A 183 0.61 24.92 7.75
CA THR A 183 1.27 24.84 9.04
C THR A 183 0.66 23.72 9.88
N LEU A 184 1.47 23.06 10.69
CA LEU A 184 1.04 22.08 11.70
C LEU A 184 1.51 22.54 13.08
N LYS A 185 0.59 22.63 14.03
CA LYS A 185 0.89 22.92 15.44
C LYS A 185 1.13 21.64 16.24
N SER A 186 1.88 21.77 17.33
CA SER A 186 2.12 20.66 18.27
C SER A 186 0.85 20.19 18.97
N GLU A 187 -0.13 21.07 19.13
CA GLU A 187 -1.44 20.74 19.73
C GLU A 187 -2.21 19.75 18.84
N THR A 188 -2.22 19.96 17.53
CA THR A 188 -2.85 19.06 16.55
C THR A 188 -2.25 17.65 16.62
N LEU A 189 -0.96 17.50 16.91
CA LEU A 189 -0.33 16.18 17.07
C LEU A 189 -0.96 15.35 18.19
N LYS A 190 -1.58 16.01 19.18
CA LYS A 190 -2.18 15.38 20.37
C LYS A 190 -3.72 15.43 20.34
N ALA A 191 -4.31 16.06 19.33
CA ALA A 191 -5.76 16.28 19.25
C ALA A 191 -6.55 14.96 19.13
N ASN A 192 -5.98 13.96 18.44
CA ASN A 192 -6.56 12.64 18.32
C ASN A 192 -5.57 11.58 18.85
N PRO A 193 -5.85 10.92 19.99
CA PRO A 193 -4.94 9.94 20.60
C PRO A 193 -4.77 8.65 19.77
N ALA A 194 -5.62 8.42 18.76
CA ALA A 194 -5.47 7.30 17.83
C ALA A 194 -4.37 7.53 16.78
N ASN A 195 -3.88 8.76 16.62
CA ASN A 195 -2.82 9.09 15.69
C ASN A 195 -1.45 9.00 16.35
N ASP A 196 -0.46 8.53 15.59
CA ASP A 196 0.96 8.68 15.95
C ASP A 196 1.72 9.61 14.98
N LEU A 197 3.00 9.84 15.23
CA LEU A 197 3.83 10.68 14.35
C LEU A 197 3.98 10.09 12.94
N PHE A 198 3.81 8.78 12.79
CA PHE A 198 3.88 8.11 11.49
C PHE A 198 2.62 8.39 10.67
N ASP A 199 1.44 8.50 11.29
CA ASP A 199 0.22 8.96 10.65
C ASP A 199 0.38 10.38 10.09
N PHE A 200 0.95 11.33 10.86
CA PHE A 200 1.26 12.68 10.34
C PHE A 200 2.30 12.67 9.21
N PHE A 201 3.27 11.74 9.26
CA PHE A 201 4.22 11.57 8.18
C PHE A 201 3.56 11.09 6.88
N LEU A 202 2.57 10.20 6.96
CA LEU A 202 1.80 9.70 5.82
C LEU A 202 0.78 10.74 5.32
N ALA A 203 0.13 11.45 6.24
CA ALA A 203 -0.80 12.54 5.96
C ALA A 203 -0.15 13.63 5.10
N LYS A 204 1.16 13.87 5.25
CA LYS A 204 1.88 14.80 4.36
C LYS A 204 1.82 14.38 2.89
N GLU A 205 1.92 13.08 2.61
CA GLU A 205 1.82 12.58 1.23
C GLU A 205 0.39 12.71 0.69
N VAL A 206 -0.62 12.64 1.57
CA VAL A 206 -2.02 12.91 1.22
C VAL A 206 -2.20 14.40 0.94
N LEU A 207 -1.60 15.29 1.72
CA LEU A 207 -1.61 16.73 1.47
C LEU A 207 -1.01 17.08 0.09
N ASP A 208 0.12 16.47 -0.28
CA ASP A 208 0.77 16.73 -1.58
C ASP A 208 -0.07 16.23 -2.76
N ASN A 209 -0.90 15.21 -2.53
CA ASN A 209 -1.56 14.45 -3.59
C ASN A 209 -2.90 13.90 -3.10
N PRO A 210 -3.87 14.77 -2.75
CA PRO A 210 -5.14 14.31 -2.21
C PRO A 210 -5.94 13.59 -3.27
N LEU A 211 -6.60 12.49 -2.88
CA LEU A 211 -7.55 11.80 -3.77
C LEU A 211 -8.84 12.60 -3.86
N LEU A 212 -9.25 13.22 -2.76
CA LEU A 212 -10.41 14.08 -2.67
C LEU A 212 -10.06 15.39 -1.98
N MET A 213 -10.65 16.48 -2.47
CA MET A 213 -10.67 17.76 -1.80
C MET A 213 -12.08 18.32 -1.83
N ALA A 214 -12.59 18.67 -0.65
CA ALA A 214 -13.87 19.35 -0.49
C ALA A 214 -13.68 20.62 0.34
N THR A 215 -14.54 21.61 0.12
CA THR A 215 -14.47 22.93 0.77
C THR A 215 -15.79 23.28 1.44
N HIS A 216 -15.72 23.91 2.60
CA HIS A 216 -16.86 24.50 3.27
C HIS A 216 -16.38 25.78 3.95
N ARG A 217 -16.79 26.94 3.41
CA ARG A 217 -16.30 28.26 3.85
C ARG A 217 -14.75 28.32 3.77
N ASP A 218 -14.06 28.57 4.88
CA ASP A 218 -12.59 28.59 4.96
C ASP A 218 -11.96 27.23 5.35
N THR A 219 -12.79 26.19 5.47
CA THR A 219 -12.33 24.84 5.78
C THR A 219 -12.18 24.01 4.50
N ARG A 220 -11.09 23.28 4.41
CA ARG A 220 -10.78 22.33 3.34
C ARG A 220 -10.59 20.96 3.95
N LYS A 221 -11.34 19.97 3.46
CA LYS A 221 -11.15 18.56 3.79
C LYS A 221 -10.41 17.87 2.66
N LEU A 222 -9.30 17.23 3.00
CA LEU A 222 -8.54 16.39 2.07
C LEU A 222 -8.65 14.95 2.50
N VAL A 223 -8.93 14.06 1.55
CA VAL A 223 -8.95 12.63 1.81
C VAL A 223 -7.99 11.91 0.88
N GLY A 224 -7.28 10.92 1.39
CA GLY A 224 -6.40 10.07 0.59
C GLY A 224 -6.00 8.79 1.29
N GLN A 225 -5.49 7.83 0.51
CA GLN A 225 -5.11 6.52 1.02
C GLN A 225 -3.58 6.35 1.01
N LYS A 226 -3.03 5.86 2.13
CA LYS A 226 -1.62 5.47 2.25
C LYS A 226 -1.48 4.19 3.06
N LEU A 227 -0.72 3.24 2.51
CA LEU A 227 -0.44 1.93 3.15
C LEU A 227 -1.71 1.19 3.60
N GLY A 228 -2.79 1.28 2.84
CA GLY A 228 -4.07 0.62 3.14
C GLY A 228 -4.92 1.31 4.21
N ARG A 229 -4.50 2.49 4.71
CA ARG A 229 -5.29 3.35 5.59
C ARG A 229 -5.79 4.58 4.84
N TRP A 230 -7.01 5.00 5.17
CA TRP A 230 -7.57 6.26 4.74
C TRP A 230 -7.20 7.35 5.74
N TYR A 231 -6.88 8.53 5.23
CA TYR A 231 -6.58 9.70 6.03
C TYR A 231 -7.50 10.84 5.61
N GLU A 232 -8.11 11.48 6.59
CA GLU A 232 -8.82 12.75 6.44
C GLU A 232 -8.00 13.86 7.12
N LEU A 233 -7.68 14.90 6.36
CA LEU A 233 -7.03 16.11 6.87
C LEU A 233 -8.05 17.24 6.81
N GLU A 234 -8.23 17.94 7.92
CA GLU A 234 -9.02 19.17 7.97
C GLU A 234 -8.07 20.37 8.06
N ILE A 235 -8.15 21.26 7.08
CA ILE A 235 -7.35 22.47 6.98
C ILE A 235 -8.27 23.67 7.12
N GLN A 236 -8.02 24.53 8.10
CA GLN A 236 -8.72 25.80 8.26
C GLN A 236 -7.76 26.93 7.92
N GLY A 237 -8.10 27.76 6.93
CA GLY A 237 -7.17 28.75 6.39
C GLY A 237 -5.88 28.09 5.88
N THR A 238 -4.77 28.32 6.60
CA THR A 238 -3.44 27.76 6.31
C THR A 238 -2.94 26.76 7.37
N GLU A 239 -3.82 26.25 8.22
CA GLU A 239 -3.44 25.37 9.33
C GLU A 239 -4.11 24.01 9.21
N LEU A 240 -3.32 22.94 9.41
CA LEU A 240 -3.84 21.59 9.62
C LEU A 240 -4.38 21.50 11.05
N VAL A 241 -5.71 21.49 11.19
CA VAL A 241 -6.41 21.53 12.49
C VAL A 241 -6.88 20.16 12.96
N SER A 242 -7.09 19.21 12.04
CA SER A 242 -7.43 17.82 12.39
C SER A 242 -6.80 16.82 11.43
N LEU A 243 -6.48 15.64 11.97
CA LEU A 243 -6.11 14.45 11.23
C LEU A 243 -6.91 13.28 11.81
N GLU A 244 -7.58 12.53 10.93
CA GLU A 244 -8.22 11.27 11.28
C GLU A 244 -7.75 10.17 10.32
N HIS A 245 -7.75 8.92 10.79
CA HIS A 245 -7.52 7.77 9.94
C HIS A 245 -8.58 6.69 10.14
N PHE A 246 -8.82 5.94 9.06
CA PHE A 246 -9.91 5.00 8.97
C PHE A 246 -9.48 3.74 8.21
N LYS A 247 -10.18 2.64 8.46
CA LYS A 247 -10.05 1.40 7.67
C LYS A 247 -10.72 1.53 6.30
N GLU A 248 -11.77 2.32 6.23
CA GLU A 248 -12.62 2.57 5.06
C GLU A 248 -12.75 4.09 4.86
N ALA A 249 -13.22 4.58 3.71
CA ALA A 249 -13.28 6.03 3.50
C ALA A 249 -14.29 6.70 4.44
N PRO A 250 -13.95 7.90 4.94
CA PRO A 250 -14.84 8.67 5.80
C PRO A 250 -16.08 9.18 5.06
N ASP A 251 -17.19 9.36 5.78
CA ASP A 251 -18.36 10.06 5.25
C ASP A 251 -18.10 11.57 5.21
N LEU A 252 -18.35 12.20 4.05
CA LEU A 252 -18.31 13.66 3.97
C LEU A 252 -19.59 14.24 4.60
N LYS A 253 -19.44 14.91 5.74
CA LYS A 253 -20.53 15.60 6.44
C LYS A 253 -21.22 16.64 5.54
N GLU A 254 -22.51 16.86 5.78
CA GLU A 254 -23.32 17.87 5.08
C GLU A 254 -22.66 19.26 5.09
N GLY A 255 -22.80 19.99 3.98
CA GLY A 255 -22.29 21.37 3.82
C GLY A 255 -20.96 21.49 3.05
N PHE A 256 -20.21 20.40 2.84
CA PHE A 256 -19.00 20.43 2.03
C PHE A 256 -19.30 20.33 0.52
N LYS A 257 -18.66 21.18 -0.27
CA LYS A 257 -18.69 21.15 -1.74
C LYS A 257 -17.46 20.41 -2.26
N LEU A 258 -17.67 19.40 -3.10
CA LEU A 258 -16.57 18.67 -3.75
C LEU A 258 -15.87 19.56 -4.79
N GLU A 259 -14.57 19.80 -4.61
CA GLU A 259 -13.74 20.56 -5.56
C GLU A 259 -12.92 19.64 -6.47
N ARG A 260 -12.45 18.50 -5.96
CA ARG A 260 -11.62 17.56 -6.71
C ARG A 260 -11.83 16.14 -6.23
N LEU A 261 -11.95 15.21 -7.18
CA LEU A 261 -11.87 13.77 -6.98
C LEU A 261 -11.03 13.13 -8.10
N ASP A 262 -9.88 12.56 -7.78
CA ASP A 262 -8.90 12.08 -8.76
C ASP A 262 -8.86 10.54 -8.86
N PHE A 263 -9.85 9.99 -9.58
CA PHE A 263 -9.90 8.55 -9.89
C PHE A 263 -8.79 8.08 -10.82
N ASP A 264 -8.26 8.97 -11.68
CA ASP A 264 -7.22 8.61 -12.64
C ASP A 264 -5.92 8.25 -11.91
N LYS A 265 -5.59 9.03 -10.88
CA LYS A 265 -4.45 8.77 -10.01
C LYS A 265 -4.64 7.51 -9.17
N LEU A 266 -5.86 7.28 -8.67
CA LEU A 266 -6.22 6.07 -7.93
C LEU A 266 -6.06 4.81 -8.80
N ALA A 267 -6.50 4.89 -10.06
CA ALA A 267 -6.45 3.81 -11.03
C ALA A 267 -5.18 3.81 -11.91
N GLN A 268 -4.15 4.57 -11.54
CA GLN A 268 -2.88 4.54 -12.26
C GLN A 268 -2.22 3.17 -12.08
N ARG A 269 -1.92 2.51 -13.20
CA ARG A 269 -1.28 1.19 -13.22
C ARG A 269 0.23 1.33 -12.95
N LEU A 270 0.78 0.51 -12.07
CA LEU A 270 2.23 0.45 -11.90
C LEU A 270 2.86 -0.23 -13.12
N GLN A 271 4.08 0.17 -13.49
CA GLN A 271 4.77 -0.23 -14.72
C GLN A 271 4.83 -1.76 -14.97
N ASN A 272 4.76 -2.58 -13.90
CA ASN A 272 4.82 -4.04 -13.97
C ASN A 272 3.61 -4.75 -13.31
N GLU A 273 2.52 -4.03 -13.04
CA GLU A 273 1.34 -4.64 -12.41
C GLU A 273 0.59 -5.51 -13.42
N LYS A 274 0.32 -6.77 -13.05
CA LYS A 274 -0.48 -7.68 -13.89
C LYS A 274 -1.95 -7.21 -13.92
N PRO A 275 -2.71 -7.46 -15.00
CA PRO A 275 -4.08 -6.98 -15.15
C PRO A 275 -5.06 -7.39 -14.05
N TYR A 276 -4.98 -8.65 -13.60
CA TYR A 276 -5.92 -9.18 -12.59
C TYR A 276 -5.70 -8.59 -11.18
N PRO A 277 -4.46 -8.49 -10.66
CA PRO A 277 -4.19 -7.70 -9.45
C PRO A 277 -4.60 -6.24 -9.56
N PHE A 278 -4.49 -5.63 -10.76
CA PHE A 278 -4.88 -4.25 -10.99
C PHE A 278 -6.39 -4.02 -10.84
N THR A 279 -7.23 -4.79 -11.52
CA THR A 279 -8.70 -4.60 -11.45
C THR A 279 -9.25 -4.87 -10.05
N GLN A 280 -8.73 -5.89 -9.35
CA GLN A 280 -9.08 -6.13 -7.95
C GLN A 280 -8.66 -5.00 -7.02
N ARG A 281 -7.44 -4.46 -7.20
CA ARG A 281 -6.96 -3.30 -6.43
C ARG A 281 -7.86 -2.09 -6.67
N VAL A 282 -8.14 -1.76 -7.93
CA VAL A 282 -8.98 -0.59 -8.28
C VAL A 282 -10.38 -0.74 -7.70
N LEU A 283 -11.00 -1.92 -7.82
CA LEU A 283 -12.32 -2.19 -7.25
C LEU A 283 -12.30 -2.08 -5.73
N ALA A 284 -11.33 -2.69 -5.06
CA ALA A 284 -11.17 -2.59 -3.61
C ALA A 284 -11.00 -1.12 -3.18
N THR A 285 -10.25 -0.31 -3.94
CA THR A 285 -10.10 1.10 -3.62
C THR A 285 -11.39 1.89 -3.85
N ILE A 286 -12.12 1.66 -4.94
CA ILE A 286 -13.44 2.26 -5.20
C ILE A 286 -14.42 1.92 -4.09
N LYS A 287 -14.50 0.63 -3.72
CA LYS A 287 -15.35 0.16 -2.61
C LYS A 287 -14.97 0.82 -1.30
N SER A 288 -13.67 0.94 -1.04
CA SER A 288 -13.21 1.66 0.13
C SER A 288 -13.44 3.17 0.07
N ALA A 289 -13.87 3.74 -1.06
CA ALA A 289 -14.16 5.16 -1.27
C ALA A 289 -15.66 5.46 -1.49
N LEU A 290 -16.55 4.48 -1.27
CA LEU A 290 -17.98 4.57 -1.61
C LEU A 290 -18.70 5.76 -0.99
N SER A 291 -18.47 5.99 0.30
CA SER A 291 -19.01 7.12 1.09
C SER A 291 -18.68 8.49 0.50
N LEU A 292 -17.65 8.58 -0.34
CA LEU A 292 -17.20 9.82 -0.98
C LEU A 292 -17.85 10.04 -2.35
N LEU A 293 -18.48 9.02 -2.91
CA LEU A 293 -19.16 9.14 -4.20
C LEU A 293 -20.45 9.92 -4.02
N ASN A 294 -20.67 10.93 -4.86
CA ASN A 294 -21.94 11.65 -4.95
C ASN A 294 -22.44 11.63 -6.39
N LEU A 295 -23.76 11.72 -6.55
CA LEU A 295 -24.37 11.90 -7.86
C LEU A 295 -24.05 13.31 -8.35
N ASP A 296 -23.43 13.39 -9.52
CA ASP A 296 -23.11 14.67 -10.16
C ASP A 296 -24.33 15.23 -10.91
N GLU A 297 -24.26 16.51 -11.29
CA GLU A 297 -25.32 17.24 -12.01
C GLU A 297 -25.77 16.57 -13.32
N LYS A 298 -25.00 15.62 -13.87
CA LYS A 298 -25.37 14.90 -15.09
C LYS A 298 -26.38 13.80 -14.80
N GLN A 299 -26.56 13.37 -13.55
CA GLN A 299 -27.55 12.35 -13.19
C GLN A 299 -28.96 12.75 -13.65
N GLU A 300 -29.34 14.02 -13.49
CA GLU A 300 -30.66 14.54 -13.90
C GLU A 300 -30.93 14.40 -15.40
N ARG A 301 -29.89 14.31 -16.23
CA ARG A 301 -30.03 14.10 -17.68
C ARG A 301 -30.60 12.72 -18.03
N HIS A 302 -30.68 11.83 -17.04
CA HIS A 302 -31.11 10.44 -17.14
C HIS A 302 -32.29 10.13 -16.21
N VAL A 303 -32.98 11.14 -15.68
CA VAL A 303 -34.22 10.96 -14.89
C VAL A 303 -35.37 11.55 -15.70
N LEU A 304 -36.36 10.73 -16.04
CA LEU A 304 -37.55 11.15 -16.76
C LEU A 304 -38.27 12.25 -15.95
N ASP A 305 -38.83 13.24 -16.65
CA ASP A 305 -39.55 14.38 -16.08
C ASP A 305 -38.74 15.30 -15.15
N SER A 306 -37.43 15.08 -15.00
CA SER A 306 -36.52 16.06 -14.41
C SER A 306 -36.39 17.30 -15.31
N PRO A 307 -36.28 18.52 -14.75
CA PRO A 307 -36.08 19.75 -15.53
C PRO A 307 -34.90 19.69 -16.51
N ASN A 308 -33.87 18.89 -16.20
CA ASN A 308 -32.65 18.77 -16.99
C ASN A 308 -32.56 17.47 -17.82
N TYR A 309 -33.66 16.71 -17.92
CA TYR A 309 -33.71 15.51 -18.73
C TYR A 309 -33.38 15.81 -20.20
N LYS A 310 -32.48 15.01 -20.80
CA LYS A 310 -32.14 15.13 -22.21
C LYS A 310 -32.94 14.14 -23.03
N GLN A 311 -33.89 14.65 -23.81
CA GLN A 311 -34.75 13.83 -24.67
C GLN A 311 -33.95 12.87 -25.55
N GLY A 312 -34.44 11.63 -25.64
CA GLY A 312 -33.82 10.54 -26.38
C GLY A 312 -32.71 9.78 -25.64
N ARG A 313 -32.31 10.18 -24.41
CA ARG A 313 -31.36 9.42 -23.60
C ARG A 313 -32.04 8.28 -22.84
N SER A 314 -31.30 7.20 -22.58
CA SER A 314 -31.70 6.18 -21.59
C SER A 314 -32.00 6.84 -20.24
N TYR A 315 -33.08 6.44 -19.58
CA TYR A 315 -33.62 7.13 -18.41
C TYR A 315 -34.13 6.18 -17.32
N TYR A 316 -34.25 6.70 -16.10
CA TYR A 316 -35.02 6.11 -15.02
C TYR A 316 -36.32 6.88 -14.83
N THR A 317 -37.39 6.20 -14.42
CA THR A 317 -38.69 6.84 -14.12
C THR A 317 -38.69 7.55 -12.76
N LYS A 318 -37.74 7.21 -11.88
CA LYS A 318 -37.49 7.84 -10.59
C LYS A 318 -36.01 8.16 -10.47
N ALA A 319 -35.66 9.25 -9.78
CA ALA A 319 -34.27 9.55 -9.46
C ALA A 319 -33.72 8.51 -8.46
N PRO A 320 -32.55 7.89 -8.74
CA PRO A 320 -31.86 7.06 -7.74
C PRO A 320 -31.29 7.94 -6.62
N SER A 321 -31.30 7.45 -5.39
CA SER A 321 -30.53 8.06 -4.31
C SER A 321 -29.04 7.71 -4.45
N ILE A 322 -28.17 8.48 -3.80
CA ILE A 322 -26.75 8.14 -3.79
C ILE A 322 -26.50 6.89 -2.93
N GLU A 323 -27.28 6.67 -1.89
CA GLU A 323 -27.18 5.52 -1.00
C GLU A 323 -27.45 4.21 -1.77
N GLU A 324 -28.51 4.18 -2.59
CA GLU A 324 -28.83 3.06 -3.48
C GLU A 324 -27.66 2.77 -4.43
N VAL A 325 -27.12 3.80 -5.08
CA VAL A 325 -25.99 3.65 -6.02
C VAL A 325 -24.72 3.16 -5.33
N ARG A 326 -24.42 3.65 -4.13
CA ARG A 326 -23.27 3.20 -3.33
C ARG A 326 -23.41 1.72 -2.96
N GLU A 327 -24.61 1.29 -2.58
CA GLU A 327 -24.90 -0.11 -2.26
C GLU A 327 -24.69 -1.02 -3.48
N TRP A 328 -25.19 -0.64 -4.65
CA TRP A 328 -24.98 -1.42 -5.89
C TRP A 328 -23.50 -1.51 -6.29
N ILE A 329 -22.73 -0.44 -6.11
CA ILE A 329 -21.27 -0.47 -6.32
C ILE A 329 -20.58 -1.39 -5.27
N ALA A 330 -21.04 -1.38 -4.01
CA ALA A 330 -20.51 -2.25 -2.96
C ALA A 330 -20.67 -3.74 -3.29
N GLN A 331 -21.78 -4.11 -3.92
CA GLN A 331 -22.11 -5.48 -4.30
C GLN A 331 -21.35 -5.96 -5.56
N THR A 332 -20.76 -5.05 -6.33
CA THR A 332 -20.08 -5.38 -7.59
C THR A 332 -18.88 -6.32 -7.37
N ALA A 333 -18.85 -7.48 -8.03
CA ALA A 333 -17.80 -8.48 -7.81
C ALA A 333 -16.49 -8.20 -8.57
N ALA A 334 -16.58 -7.59 -9.75
CA ALA A 334 -15.45 -7.36 -10.63
C ALA A 334 -15.65 -6.08 -11.48
N ILE A 335 -14.54 -5.50 -11.94
CA ILE A 335 -14.55 -4.47 -12.99
C ILE A 335 -14.57 -5.18 -14.34
N GLN A 336 -15.55 -4.87 -15.19
CA GLN A 336 -15.68 -5.36 -16.55
C GLN A 336 -14.67 -4.66 -17.48
N GLY A 337 -14.18 -5.37 -18.51
CA GLY A 337 -13.27 -4.79 -19.50
C GLY A 337 -12.20 -5.75 -20.04
N GLU A 338 -12.39 -6.18 -21.28
CA GLU A 338 -11.40 -6.93 -22.08
C GLU A 338 -10.03 -6.21 -22.20
N LYS A 339 -10.04 -4.87 -22.13
CA LYS A 339 -8.88 -4.01 -22.46
C LYS A 339 -7.87 -3.78 -21.32
N ARG A 340 -8.09 -4.34 -20.12
CA ARG A 340 -7.09 -4.33 -19.02
C ARG A 340 -6.62 -2.91 -18.61
N ILE A 341 -7.47 -1.90 -18.79
CA ILE A 341 -7.23 -0.48 -18.46
C ILE A 341 -8.47 0.11 -17.78
N TRP A 342 -8.28 1.04 -16.85
CA TRP A 342 -9.37 1.81 -16.25
C TRP A 342 -9.85 2.89 -17.23
N ASP A 343 -11.13 2.85 -17.62
CA ASP A 343 -11.74 3.81 -18.55
C ASP A 343 -12.81 4.69 -17.89
N LYS A 344 -12.77 4.80 -16.55
CA LYS A 344 -13.69 5.57 -15.71
C LYS A 344 -15.12 5.05 -15.71
N LYS A 345 -15.31 3.75 -15.92
CA LYS A 345 -16.63 3.12 -15.84
C LYS A 345 -16.61 1.88 -14.97
N LEU A 346 -17.78 1.60 -14.41
CA LEU A 346 -18.10 0.36 -13.70
C LEU A 346 -19.52 -0.06 -14.11
N ILE A 347 -19.77 -1.35 -14.29
CA ILE A 347 -21.14 -1.84 -14.47
C ILE A 347 -21.63 -2.34 -13.11
N ILE A 348 -22.82 -1.88 -12.74
CA ILE A 348 -23.53 -2.27 -11.53
C ILE A 348 -24.85 -2.94 -11.91
N GLU A 349 -25.28 -3.88 -11.08
CA GLU A 349 -26.60 -4.51 -11.13
C GLU A 349 -27.45 -3.94 -9.99
N HIS A 350 -28.73 -3.71 -10.27
CA HIS A 350 -29.72 -3.20 -9.32
C HIS A 350 -31.06 -3.92 -9.53
N PRO A 351 -31.35 -4.99 -8.76
CA PRO A 351 -32.50 -5.85 -9.04
C PRO A 351 -33.86 -5.14 -8.88
N ASP A 352 -33.93 -4.14 -7.99
CA ASP A 352 -35.17 -3.47 -7.60
C ASP A 352 -35.32 -2.05 -8.19
N PHE A 353 -34.52 -1.67 -9.20
CA PHE A 353 -34.51 -0.31 -9.74
C PHE A 353 -34.49 -0.24 -11.27
N GLU A 354 -35.64 -0.44 -11.91
CA GLU A 354 -35.72 -0.53 -13.37
C GLU A 354 -35.30 0.77 -14.11
N GLY A 355 -34.38 0.63 -15.07
CA GLY A 355 -34.04 1.66 -16.04
C GLY A 355 -34.54 1.32 -17.45
N ILE A 356 -34.71 2.34 -18.30
CA ILE A 356 -35.07 2.19 -19.71
C ILE A 356 -33.90 2.58 -20.59
N VAL A 357 -33.45 1.63 -21.41
CA VAL A 357 -32.46 1.88 -22.46
C VAL A 357 -33.18 2.30 -23.73
N MET A 358 -32.83 3.48 -24.24
CA MET A 358 -33.37 3.99 -25.51
C MET A 358 -32.67 3.31 -26.70
N PRO A 359 -33.34 3.22 -27.87
CA PRO A 359 -32.76 2.64 -29.07
C PRO A 359 -31.43 3.30 -29.45
N PHE A 360 -30.33 2.54 -29.36
CA PHE A 360 -28.98 2.97 -29.68
C PHE A 360 -28.07 1.76 -29.86
N GLY A 361 -27.09 1.83 -30.78
CA GLY A 361 -26.00 0.85 -30.86
C GLY A 361 -26.44 -0.62 -31.01
N GLY A 362 -27.39 -0.89 -31.91
CA GLY A 362 -27.92 -2.26 -32.16
C GLY A 362 -29.21 -2.58 -31.41
N ILE A 363 -29.60 -1.79 -30.42
CA ILE A 363 -30.90 -1.89 -29.73
C ILE A 363 -31.96 -1.18 -30.57
N LYS A 364 -33.00 -1.91 -30.98
CA LYS A 364 -34.05 -1.39 -31.89
C LYS A 364 -35.24 -0.75 -31.15
N GLU A 365 -35.56 -1.24 -29.96
CA GLU A 365 -36.74 -0.83 -29.19
C GLU A 365 -36.36 -0.42 -27.77
N LYS A 366 -37.22 0.35 -27.12
CA LYS A 366 -37.04 0.71 -25.71
C LYS A 366 -37.03 -0.56 -24.87
N THR A 367 -35.94 -0.79 -24.15
CA THR A 367 -35.72 -2.04 -23.42
C THR A 367 -35.52 -1.76 -21.94
N LYS A 368 -36.20 -2.52 -21.08
CA LYS A 368 -36.04 -2.47 -19.62
C LYS A 368 -34.72 -3.12 -19.22
N THR A 369 -34.07 -2.59 -18.18
CA THR A 369 -32.81 -3.13 -17.66
C THR A 369 -32.68 -2.93 -16.16
N ASN A 370 -31.98 -3.87 -15.52
CA ASN A 370 -31.55 -3.81 -14.12
C ASN A 370 -30.04 -3.56 -14.02
N PHE A 371 -29.43 -3.07 -15.10
CA PHE A 371 -28.00 -2.75 -15.15
C PHE A 371 -27.77 -1.29 -15.46
N SER A 372 -26.72 -0.74 -14.85
CA SER A 372 -26.26 0.60 -15.14
C SER A 372 -24.77 0.68 -15.32
N LYS A 373 -24.37 1.59 -16.20
CA LYS A 373 -22.99 2.02 -16.34
C LYS A 373 -22.77 3.23 -15.44
N VAL A 374 -21.94 3.07 -14.41
CA VAL A 374 -21.46 4.15 -13.56
C VAL A 374 -20.34 4.86 -14.30
N HIS A 375 -20.46 6.18 -14.44
CA HIS A 375 -19.45 7.03 -15.05
C HIS A 375 -18.77 7.87 -13.96
N PHE A 376 -17.45 7.72 -13.84
CA PHE A 376 -16.65 8.46 -12.86
C PHE A 376 -16.11 9.76 -13.45
N SER A 377 -16.26 10.86 -12.71
CA SER A 377 -15.75 12.18 -13.09
C SER A 377 -15.03 12.85 -11.92
N LYS A 378 -14.41 14.01 -12.17
CA LYS A 378 -13.76 14.81 -11.13
C LYS A 378 -14.75 15.40 -10.11
N ARG A 379 -16.05 15.42 -10.44
CA ARG A 379 -17.13 16.03 -9.65
C ARG A 379 -18.07 15.00 -8.99
N GLY A 380 -17.81 13.71 -9.16
CA GLY A 380 -18.68 12.65 -8.64
C GLY A 380 -18.91 11.55 -9.69
N ILE A 381 -20.07 10.91 -9.57
CA ILE A 381 -20.52 9.84 -10.46
C ILE A 381 -21.89 10.16 -11.05
N HIS A 382 -22.24 9.56 -12.17
CA HIS A 382 -23.63 9.42 -12.60
C HIS A 382 -23.82 8.03 -13.19
N ILE A 383 -25.04 7.52 -13.13
CA ILE A 383 -25.41 6.21 -13.64
C ILE A 383 -26.34 6.34 -14.83
N VAL A 384 -26.10 5.52 -15.85
CA VAL A 384 -26.90 5.48 -17.08
C VAL A 384 -27.43 4.07 -17.27
N PRO A 385 -28.74 3.87 -17.54
CA PRO A 385 -29.27 2.55 -17.85
C PRO A 385 -28.51 1.93 -19.03
N PHE A 386 -28.14 0.68 -18.88
CA PHE A 386 -27.28 -0.04 -19.80
C PHE A 386 -27.76 -1.48 -20.00
N LEU A 387 -27.52 -2.07 -21.17
CA LEU A 387 -27.73 -3.51 -21.40
C LEU A 387 -26.38 -4.21 -21.42
N GLU A 388 -26.19 -5.21 -20.57
CA GLU A 388 -24.99 -6.04 -20.56
C GLU A 388 -24.95 -6.93 -21.83
N GLY A 389 -23.87 -6.81 -22.60
CA GLY A 389 -23.64 -7.61 -23.81
C GLY A 389 -22.73 -8.82 -23.56
N LYS A 390 -22.77 -9.83 -24.45
CA LYS A 390 -21.92 -11.05 -24.37
C LYS A 390 -20.40 -10.81 -24.57
N HIS A 391 -19.95 -9.58 -24.78
CA HIS A 391 -18.58 -9.23 -25.19
C HIS A 391 -17.94 -8.08 -24.39
N ASP A 392 -18.45 -7.74 -23.20
CA ASP A 392 -17.96 -6.60 -22.40
C ASP A 392 -17.10 -7.02 -21.18
#